data_AF-A0A8I2AGP2-F1
#
_entry.id   AF-A0A8I2AGP2-F1
#
_cell.length_a   1.000
_cell.length_b   1.000
_cell.length_c   1.000
_cell.angle_alpha   90.00
_cell.angle_beta   90.00
_cell.angle_gamma   90.00
#
_symmetry.space_group_name_H-M   'P 1'
#
loop_
_entity.id
_entity.type
_entity.pdbx_description
1 polymer ?
#
loop_
_entity_poly.entity_id
_entity_poly.type
_entity_poly.pdbx_seq_one_letter_code
_entity_poly.pdbx_strand_id
1 'polypeptide(L)' 'MNSLKDAPQEVQLAVDLIYLLENSDIEADIVLKALDIVKNDYISKQMQAAQATRTDEI' A
#
# COMPACT_ATOMS: atom_id res chain seq x y z
N MET A 1 -13.89 10.31 -20.21
CA MET A 1 -13.65 10.97 -18.90
C MET A 1 -14.36 10.14 -17.82
N ASN A 2 -13.75 9.16 -17.15
CA ASN A 2 -12.40 9.05 -16.61
C ASN A 2 -12.04 7.56 -16.63
N SER A 3 -10.93 7.16 -17.25
CA SER A 3 -10.49 5.75 -17.21
C SER A 3 -9.90 5.32 -15.87
N LEU A 4 -9.79 6.24 -14.90
CA LEU A 4 -9.20 5.97 -13.58
C LEU A 4 -10.22 5.36 -12.60
N LYS A 5 -11.47 5.80 -12.62
CA LYS A 5 -12.54 5.28 -11.73
C LYS A 5 -12.93 3.83 -12.05
N ASP A 6 -12.62 3.37 -13.25
CA ASP A 6 -12.83 1.99 -13.69
C ASP A 6 -11.55 1.13 -13.58
N ALA A 7 -10.43 1.70 -13.12
CA ALA A 7 -9.18 0.97 -12.97
C ALA A 7 -9.24 0.02 -11.75
N PRO A 8 -8.40 -1.02 -11.69
CA PRO A 8 -8.25 -1.84 -10.49
C PRO A 8 -7.95 -0.98 -9.25
N GLN A 9 -8.44 -1.41 -8.08
CA GLN A 9 -8.34 -0.63 -6.84
C GLN A 9 -6.89 -0.31 -6.48
N GLU A 10 -5.96 -1.22 -6.72
CA GLU A 10 -4.54 -1.03 -6.53
C GLU A 10 -3.95 0.07 -7.42
N VAL A 11 -4.48 0.23 -8.64
CA VAL A 11 -4.05 1.28 -9.58
C VAL A 11 -4.60 2.63 -9.13
N GLN A 12 -5.86 2.69 -8.71
CA GLN A 12 -6.46 3.91 -8.17
C GLN A 12 -5.69 4.41 -6.94
N LEU A 13 -5.42 3.49 -5.99
CA LEU A 13 -4.66 3.78 -4.78
C LEU A 13 -3.23 4.25 -5.09
N ALA A 14 -2.56 3.63 -6.06
CA ALA A 14 -1.22 4.05 -6.47
C ALA A 14 -1.22 5.49 -7.01
N VAL A 15 -2.22 5.87 -7.81
CA VAL A 15 -2.35 7.23 -8.34
C VAL A 15 -2.62 8.25 -7.23
N ASP A 16 -3.50 7.93 -6.28
CA ASP A 16 -3.76 8.79 -5.12
C ASP A 16 -2.51 8.99 -4.25
N LEU A 17 -1.73 7.93 -4.04
CA LEU A 17 -0.46 8.00 -3.31
C LEU A 17 0.55 8.90 -4.04
N ILE A 18 0.72 8.72 -5.36
CA ILE A 18 1.65 9.54 -6.16
C ILE A 18 1.27 11.01 -6.04
N TYR A 19 -0.02 11.34 -6.21
CA TYR A 19 -0.50 12.71 -6.06
C TYR A 19 -0.17 13.29 -4.67
N LEU A 20 -0.39 12.54 -3.59
CA LEU A 20 -0.07 13.00 -2.24
C LEU A 20 1.44 13.26 -2.05
N LEU A 21 2.28 12.36 -2.57
CA LEU A 21 3.73 12.42 -2.43
C LEU A 21 4.33 13.58 -3.25
N GLU A 22 3.83 13.80 -4.47
CA GLU A 22 4.23 14.95 -5.29
C GLU A 22 3.86 16.27 -4.63
N ASN A 23 2.65 16.38 -4.04
CA ASN A 23 2.24 17.58 -3.31
C ASN A 23 3.03 17.82 -2.01
N SER A 24 3.72 16.81 -1.51
CA SER A 24 4.55 16.90 -0.30
C SER A 24 6.01 17.24 -0.60
N ASP A 25 6.39 17.40 -1.88
CA ASP A 25 7.75 17.73 -2.35
C ASP A 25 8.83 16.81 -1.76
N ILE A 26 8.52 15.51 -1.69
CA ILE A 26 9.41 14.49 -1.12
C ILE A 26 10.30 13.94 -2.23
N GLU A 27 11.61 13.91 -1.97
CA GLU A 27 12.60 13.29 -2.85
C GLU A 27 12.25 11.83 -3.17
N ALA A 28 12.39 11.45 -4.44
CA ALA A 28 11.98 10.13 -4.93
C ALA A 28 12.68 8.98 -4.18
N ASP A 29 13.93 9.15 -3.75
CA ASP A 29 14.65 8.12 -3.02
C ASP A 29 14.06 7.87 -1.61
N ILE A 30 13.58 8.93 -0.95
CA ILE A 30 12.89 8.85 0.33
C ILE A 30 11.51 8.22 0.15
N VAL A 31 10.78 8.60 -0.90
CA VAL A 31 9.50 7.98 -1.25
C VAL A 31 9.65 6.47 -1.43
N LEU A 32 10.62 6.02 -2.22
CA LEU A 32 10.84 4.60 -2.48
C LEU A 32 11.17 3.83 -1.19
N LYS A 33 12.05 4.37 -0.33
CA LYS A 33 12.36 3.76 0.98
C LYS A 33 11.12 3.65 1.87
N ALA A 34 10.26 4.68 1.88
CA ALA A 34 9.02 4.68 2.64
C ALA A 34 8.03 3.63 2.11
N LEU A 35 7.89 3.51 0.78
CA LEU A 35 7.03 2.50 0.17
C LEU A 35 7.49 1.07 0.47
N ASP A 36 8.81 0.82 0.53
CA ASP A 36 9.34 -0.48 0.97
C ASP A 36 8.98 -0.80 2.42
N ILE A 37 9.05 0.19 3.32
CA ILE A 37 8.61 0.03 4.72
C ILE A 37 7.12 -0.31 4.78
N VAL A 38 6.28 0.44 4.07
CA VAL A 38 4.83 0.20 4.00
C VAL A 38 4.53 -1.20 3.46
N LYS A 39 5.18 -1.61 2.38
CA LYS A 39 5.04 -2.94 1.79
C LYS A 39 5.36 -4.04 2.82
N ASN A 40 6.47 -3.92 3.53
CA ASN A 40 6.89 -4.90 4.54
C ASN A 40 5.91 -4.97 5.72
N ASP A 41 5.33 -3.85 6.14
CA ASP A 41 4.29 -3.79 7.16
C ASP A 41 3.01 -4.55 6.74
N TYR A 42 2.52 -4.34 5.51
CA TYR A 42 1.35 -5.08 5.00
C TYR A 42 1.61 -6.57 4.79
N ILE A 43 2.83 -6.96 4.39
CA ILE A 43 3.24 -8.37 4.36
C ILE A 43 3.17 -8.96 5.77
N SER A 44 3.69 -8.24 6.76
CA SER A 44 3.67 -8.67 8.17
C SER A 44 2.25 -8.82 8.70
N LYS A 45 1.36 -7.86 8.39
CA LYS A 45 -0.07 -7.91 8.74
C LYS A 45 -0.79 -9.10 8.09
N GLN A 46 -0.51 -9.41 6.82
CA GLN A 46 -1.06 -10.60 6.18
C GLN A 46 -0.61 -11.90 6.86
N MET A 47 0.67 -11.99 7.23
CA MET A 47 1.18 -13.15 7.96
C MET A 47 0.54 -13.28 9.34
N GLN A 48 0.37 -12.17 10.07
CA GLN A 48 -0.29 -12.15 11.37
C GLN A 48 -1.77 -12.54 11.27
N ALA A 49 -2.50 -12.03 10.28
CA ALA A 49 -3.88 -12.42 10.02
C ALA A 49 -4.00 -13.92 9.76
N ALA A 50 -3.09 -14.49 8.95
CA ALA A 50 -3.03 -15.93 8.67
C ALA A 50 -2.59 -16.79 9.87
N GLN A 51 -2.01 -16.19 10.92
CA GLN A 51 -1.69 -16.87 12.17
C GLN A 51 -2.84 -16.77 13.18
N ALA A 52 -3.52 -15.63 13.24
CA ALA A 52 -4.68 -15.42 14.10
C ALA A 52 -5.79 -16.45 13.79
N THR A 53 -6.10 -16.68 12.51
CA THR A 53 -7.13 -17.65 12.10
C THR A 53 -6.80 -19.10 12.47
N ARG A 54 -5.52 -19.44 12.68
CA ARG A 54 -5.10 -20.80 13.09
C ARG A 54 -5.17 -21.05 14.60
N THR A 55 -5.30 -20.00 15.40
CA THR A 55 -5.30 -20.13 16.87
C THR A 55 -6.72 -20.37 17.40
N ASP A 56 -7.75 -20.04 16.63
CA ASP A 56 -9.16 -20.26 16.98
C ASP A 56 -9.63 -21.71 16.75
N GLU A 57 -8.78 -22.59 16.19
CA GLU A 57 -9.10 -24.00 15.89
C GLU A 57 -8.51 -25.01 16.90
N ILE A 58 -7.98 -24.57 18.06
CA ILE A 58 -7.43 -25.45 19.12
C ILE A 58 -8.24 -25.36 20.41
#